data_AF-B2AEQ3-F1
#
_entry.id   AF-B2AEQ3-F1
#
_cell.length_a   1.000
_cell.length_b   1.000
_cell.length_c   1.000
_cell.angle_alpha   90.00
_cell.angle_beta   90.00
_cell.angle_gamma   90.00
#
_symmetry.space_group_name_H-M   'P 1'
#
loop_
_entity.id
_entity.type
_entity.pdbx_description
1 polymer ?
#
loop_
_entity_poly.entity_id
_entity_poly.type
_entity_poly.pdbx_seq_one_letter_code
_entity_poly.pdbx_strand_id
1 'polypeptide(L)'
;PSPVDILKRCPTVLLFSAYNLLTFDLANQRSPESIAEDRANKPWRPIPSGKITPEKTRQALLCLLPVALWYYNDLTAGDSVFRDAIIAISYGLFNLASLRLAIGPHNSATHRGHAWTALISAVILTTMHIQDLKDQAGDRQRSRKTVPLLSGDGVARLALAFCVLFWSCACASFWQLTWRTYALSVGLSGFIAWRVLRKREAREDARTWRLCCLWHSMLYAGPLFGRA
;
A
#
# COMPACT_ATOMS: atom_id res chain seq x y z
N PRO A 1 -9.83 23.82 10.50
CA PRO A 1 -8.89 24.64 9.68
C PRO A 1 -9.53 25.08 8.36
N SER A 2 -9.12 26.21 7.79
CA SER A 2 -9.59 26.65 6.47
C SER A 2 -8.96 25.80 5.36
N PRO A 3 -9.55 25.73 4.15
CA PRO A 3 -8.93 25.06 3.00
C PRO A 3 -7.54 25.62 2.67
N VAL A 4 -7.32 26.92 2.85
CA VAL A 4 -6.02 27.58 2.64
C VAL A 4 -4.97 27.06 3.63
N ASP A 5 -5.34 26.86 4.90
CA ASP A 5 -4.42 26.31 5.91
C ASP A 5 -4.01 24.87 5.59
N ILE A 6 -4.95 24.08 5.06
CA ILE A 6 -4.67 22.71 4.61
C ILE A 6 -3.69 22.74 3.42
N LEU A 7 -3.96 23.57 2.42
CA LEU A 7 -3.10 23.71 1.24
C LEU A 7 -1.68 24.15 1.61
N LYS A 8 -1.53 25.10 2.54
CA LYS A 8 -0.22 25.54 3.06
C LYS A 8 0.57 24.41 3.72
N ARG A 9 -0.10 23.39 4.25
CA ARG A 9 0.53 22.23 4.92
C ARG A 9 0.74 21.04 3.99
N CYS A 10 0.17 21.04 2.79
CA CYS A 10 0.38 19.98 1.80
C CYS A 10 1.87 19.67 1.55
N PRO A 11 2.78 20.66 1.38
CA PRO A 11 4.21 20.37 1.22
C PRO A 11 4.79 19.58 2.41
N THR A 12 4.45 19.95 3.64
CA THR A 12 4.90 19.25 4.85
C THR A 12 4.35 17.83 4.91
N VAL A 13 3.06 17.63 4.59
CA VAL A 13 2.45 16.30 4.54
C VAL A 13 3.12 15.43 3.48
N LEU A 14 3.39 15.99 2.29
CA LEU A 14 4.06 15.28 1.20
C LEU A 14 5.50 14.92 1.57
N LEU A 15 6.26 15.84 2.18
CA LEU A 15 7.61 15.59 2.67
C LEU A 15 7.63 14.50 3.74
N PHE A 16 6.70 14.57 4.70
CA PHE A 16 6.54 13.54 5.74
C PHE A 16 6.25 12.17 5.11
N SER A 17 5.27 12.08 4.21
CA SER A 17 4.94 10.82 3.55
C SER A 17 6.08 10.29 2.67
N ALA A 18 6.77 11.16 1.94
CA ALA A 18 7.92 10.79 1.11
C ALA A 18 9.09 10.29 1.96
N TYR A 19 9.36 10.94 3.09
CA TYR A 19 10.40 10.53 4.04
C TYR A 19 10.11 9.15 4.65
N ASN A 20 8.87 8.90 5.07
CA ASN A 20 8.47 7.60 5.62
C ASN A 20 8.59 6.49 4.56
N LEU A 21 8.10 6.75 3.35
CA LEU A 21 8.18 5.79 2.23
C LEU A 21 9.64 5.50 1.86
N LEU A 22 10.47 6.53 1.73
CA LEU A 22 11.89 6.39 1.45
C LEU A 22 12.59 5.54 2.51
N THR A 23 12.31 5.80 3.78
CA THR A 23 12.88 5.00 4.88
C THR A 23 12.50 3.52 4.73
N PHE A 24 11.22 3.22 4.50
CA PHE A 24 10.74 1.86 4.34
C PHE A 24 11.36 1.16 3.12
N ASP A 25 11.46 1.86 1.99
CA ASP A 25 12.03 1.34 0.76
C ASP A 25 13.52 1.06 0.87
N LEU A 26 14.28 1.95 1.51
CA LEU A 26 15.71 1.73 1.77
C LEU A 26 15.91 0.55 2.72
N ALA A 27 15.10 0.46 3.78
CA ALA A 27 15.17 -0.63 4.75
C ALA A 27 14.93 -1.99 4.09
N ASN A 28 13.93 -2.07 3.22
CA ASN A 28 13.57 -3.30 2.52
C ASN A 28 14.61 -3.76 1.49
N GLN A 29 15.46 -2.86 0.97
CA GLN A 29 16.40 -3.18 -0.11
C GLN A 29 17.84 -3.40 0.36
N ARG A 30 18.12 -3.36 1.67
CA ARG A 30 19.50 -3.35 2.18
C ARG A 30 20.19 -4.71 2.22
N SER A 31 19.44 -5.79 2.47
CA SER A 31 20.03 -7.11 2.77
C SER A 31 20.44 -7.85 1.50
N PRO A 32 21.51 -8.65 1.51
CA PRO A 32 21.89 -9.49 0.36
C PRO A 32 20.72 -10.33 -0.17
N GLU A 33 19.90 -10.86 0.74
CA GLU A 33 18.73 -11.67 0.44
C GLU A 33 17.62 -10.83 -0.23
N SER A 34 17.37 -9.61 0.26
CA SER A 34 16.45 -8.66 -0.38
C SER A 34 16.92 -8.26 -1.77
N ILE A 35 18.22 -8.08 -1.97
CA ILE A 35 18.80 -7.72 -3.26
C ILE A 35 18.65 -8.87 -4.26
N ALA A 36 18.86 -10.12 -3.82
CA ALA A 36 18.65 -11.30 -4.66
C ALA A 36 17.18 -11.45 -5.07
N GLU A 37 16.25 -11.29 -4.14
CA GLU A 37 14.81 -11.28 -4.42
C GLU A 37 14.43 -10.17 -5.40
N ASP A 38 14.88 -8.95 -5.16
CA ASP A 38 14.60 -7.82 -6.05
C ASP A 38 15.26 -8.01 -7.42
N ARG A 39 16.37 -8.73 -7.53
CA ARG A 39 16.92 -9.09 -8.84
C ARG A 39 15.98 -10.02 -9.61
N ALA A 40 15.28 -10.92 -8.94
CA ALA A 40 14.29 -11.80 -9.54
C ALA A 40 12.98 -11.07 -9.88
N ASN A 41 12.44 -10.28 -8.96
CA ASN A 41 11.11 -9.67 -9.08
C ASN A 41 11.16 -8.27 -9.71
N LYS A 42 12.19 -7.48 -9.38
CA LYS A 42 12.25 -6.01 -9.58
C LYS A 42 13.65 -5.53 -10.02
N PRO A 43 14.26 -6.09 -11.08
CA PRO A 43 15.66 -5.84 -11.45
C PRO A 43 15.98 -4.37 -11.79
N TRP A 44 14.97 -3.54 -12.05
CA TRP A 44 15.10 -2.11 -12.31
C TRP A 44 15.34 -1.25 -11.07
N ARG A 45 15.20 -1.81 -9.85
CA ARG A 45 15.40 -1.09 -8.59
C ARG A 45 16.85 -0.60 -8.44
N PRO A 46 17.10 0.52 -7.72
CA PRO A 46 18.40 1.17 -7.70
C PRO A 46 19.58 0.27 -7.28
N ILE A 47 19.41 -0.61 -6.30
CA ILE A 47 20.49 -1.50 -5.83
C ILE A 47 20.71 -2.68 -6.80
N PRO A 48 19.69 -3.49 -7.18
CA PRO A 48 19.86 -4.54 -8.18
C PRO A 48 20.41 -4.06 -9.53
N SER A 49 20.05 -2.85 -9.95
CA SER A 49 20.51 -2.23 -11.19
C SER A 49 21.86 -1.51 -11.07
N GLY A 50 22.52 -1.55 -9.90
CA GLY A 50 23.85 -0.95 -9.69
C GLY A 50 23.88 0.59 -9.66
N LYS A 51 22.74 1.27 -9.54
CA LYS A 51 22.68 2.75 -9.46
C LYS A 51 23.17 3.28 -8.11
N ILE A 52 23.08 2.48 -7.06
CA ILE A 52 23.56 2.79 -5.71
C ILE A 52 24.07 1.51 -5.02
N THR A 53 25.11 1.63 -4.19
CA THR A 53 25.65 0.48 -3.45
C THR A 53 24.85 0.23 -2.16
N PRO A 54 24.75 -1.04 -1.70
CA PRO A 54 24.11 -1.35 -0.42
C PRO A 54 24.69 -0.57 0.76
N GLU A 55 26.01 -0.34 0.75
CA GLU A 55 26.71 0.39 1.81
C GLU A 55 26.29 1.87 1.88
N LYS A 56 26.11 2.53 0.73
CA LYS A 56 25.57 3.91 0.69
C LYS A 56 24.12 3.96 1.17
N THR A 57 23.31 2.96 0.84
CA THR A 57 21.95 2.83 1.36
C THR A 57 21.93 2.61 2.88
N ARG A 58 22.86 1.80 3.41
CA ARG A 58 23.03 1.58 4.86
C ARG A 58 23.43 2.87 5.59
N GLN A 59 24.37 3.62 5.05
CA GLN A 59 24.78 4.92 5.60
C GLN A 59 23.63 5.94 5.60
N ALA A 60 22.85 6.01 4.52
CA ALA A 60 21.66 6.85 4.47
C ALA A 60 20.63 6.45 5.53
N LEU A 61 20.39 5.14 5.73
CA LEU A 61 19.46 4.62 6.74
C LEU A 61 19.89 4.94 8.18
N LEU A 62 21.20 4.86 8.48
CA LEU A 62 21.76 5.17 9.79
C LEU A 62 21.57 6.65 10.18
N CYS A 63 21.55 7.54 9.19
CA CYS A 63 21.23 8.96 9.40
C CYS A 63 19.72 9.22 9.58
N LEU A 64 18.86 8.31 9.09
CA LEU A 64 17.42 8.56 9.00
C LEU A 64 16.65 8.12 10.25
N LEU A 65 16.74 6.89 10.78
CA LEU A 65 15.79 6.42 11.82
C LEU A 65 16.27 5.19 12.64
N PRO A 66 16.86 5.34 13.84
CA PRO A 66 17.37 4.19 14.60
C PRO A 66 16.30 3.20 15.13
N VAL A 67 15.07 3.64 15.42
CA VAL A 67 14.13 2.85 16.26
C VAL A 67 13.10 2.05 15.46
N ALA A 68 12.52 2.60 14.39
CA ALA A 68 11.57 1.87 13.55
C ALA A 68 12.24 0.79 12.69
N LEU A 69 13.54 0.98 12.39
CA LEU A 69 14.34 0.08 11.58
C LEU A 69 14.80 -1.18 12.33
N TRP A 70 15.05 -1.08 13.65
CA TRP A 70 15.41 -2.23 14.50
C TRP A 70 14.26 -3.25 14.56
N TYR A 71 13.04 -2.79 14.83
CA TYR A 71 11.87 -3.65 15.00
C TYR A 71 11.47 -4.43 13.73
N TYR A 72 11.52 -3.80 12.55
CA TYR A 72 11.11 -4.44 11.29
C TYR A 72 12.16 -5.45 10.77
N ASN A 73 13.45 -5.24 11.06
CA ASN A 73 14.55 -5.98 10.46
C ASN A 73 15.09 -7.14 11.31
N ASP A 74 15.35 -6.93 12.61
CA ASP A 74 16.03 -7.95 13.43
C ASP A 74 15.10 -9.13 13.77
N LEU A 75 13.78 -8.96 13.60
CA LEU A 75 12.79 -10.00 13.85
C LEU A 75 12.32 -10.74 12.60
N THR A 76 12.94 -10.54 11.42
CA THR A 76 12.51 -11.16 10.15
C THR A 76 11.02 -10.92 9.81
N ALA A 77 10.46 -9.78 10.21
CA ALA A 77 9.02 -9.51 10.09
C ALA A 77 8.49 -9.60 8.65
N GLY A 78 9.35 -9.37 7.65
CA GLY A 78 9.06 -9.56 6.23
C GLY A 78 8.89 -11.03 5.78
N ASP A 79 9.30 -12.00 6.60
CA ASP A 79 9.13 -13.43 6.34
C ASP A 79 8.02 -14.04 7.23
N SER A 80 7.34 -13.22 8.04
CA SER A 80 6.28 -13.61 8.96
C SER A 80 4.88 -13.63 8.33
N VAL A 81 3.98 -14.48 8.85
CA VAL A 81 2.57 -14.57 8.41
C VAL A 81 1.79 -13.27 8.72
N PHE A 82 2.28 -12.44 9.64
CA PHE A 82 1.65 -11.18 10.03
C PHE A 82 2.17 -9.96 9.28
N ARG A 83 3.07 -10.14 8.30
CA ARG A 83 3.65 -9.05 7.50
C ARG A 83 2.58 -8.11 6.97
N ASP A 84 1.55 -8.65 6.32
CA ASP A 84 0.50 -7.84 5.69
C ASP A 84 -0.31 -7.04 6.73
N ALA A 85 -0.51 -7.60 7.92
CA ALA A 85 -1.15 -6.91 9.04
C ALA A 85 -0.28 -5.77 9.58
N ILE A 86 1.03 -6.01 9.77
CA ILE A 86 1.98 -4.97 10.21
C ILE A 86 2.03 -3.83 9.19
N ILE A 87 2.09 -4.16 7.90
CA ILE A 87 2.08 -3.15 6.84
C ILE A 87 0.77 -2.35 6.88
N ALA A 88 -0.39 -3.01 6.99
CA ALA A 88 -1.67 -2.31 7.04
C ALA A 88 -1.83 -1.39 8.26
N ILE A 89 -1.39 -1.84 9.44
CA ILE A 89 -1.35 -1.03 10.67
C ILE A 89 -0.44 0.18 10.46
N SER A 90 0.74 -0.03 9.88
CA SER A 90 1.70 1.04 9.60
C SER A 90 1.09 2.08 8.64
N TYR A 91 0.42 1.65 7.57
CA TYR A 91 -0.33 2.53 6.68
C TYR A 91 -1.45 3.29 7.41
N GLY A 92 -2.17 2.64 8.32
CA GLY A 92 -3.19 3.29 9.15
C GLY A 92 -2.62 4.39 10.05
N LEU A 93 -1.50 4.10 10.72
CA LEU A 93 -0.79 5.08 11.54
C LEU A 93 -0.24 6.24 10.71
N PHE A 94 0.35 5.96 9.55
CA PHE A 94 0.82 7.01 8.62
C PHE A 94 -0.32 7.85 8.09
N ASN A 95 -1.46 7.25 7.73
CA ASN A 95 -2.65 7.97 7.30
C ASN A 95 -3.17 8.89 8.41
N LEU A 96 -3.21 8.40 9.65
CA LEU A 96 -3.61 9.21 10.81
C LEU A 96 -2.63 10.36 11.06
N ALA A 97 -1.32 10.11 10.96
CA ALA A 97 -0.29 11.12 11.12
C ALA A 97 -0.37 12.20 10.03
N SER A 98 -0.51 11.80 8.76
CA SER A 98 -0.72 12.72 7.63
C SER A 98 -2.00 13.54 7.80
N LEU A 99 -3.09 12.93 8.28
CA LEU A 99 -4.33 13.64 8.60
C LEU A 99 -4.11 14.68 9.71
N ARG A 100 -3.45 14.31 10.81
CA ARG A 100 -3.13 15.22 11.93
C ARG A 100 -2.24 16.38 11.49
N LEU A 101 -1.24 16.12 10.64
CA LEU A 101 -0.40 17.16 10.04
C LEU A 101 -1.22 18.11 9.16
N ALA A 102 -2.11 17.58 8.32
CA ALA A 102 -2.94 18.39 7.44
C ALA A 102 -3.89 19.32 8.23
N ILE A 103 -4.59 18.79 9.24
CA ILE A 103 -5.54 19.58 10.04
C ILE A 103 -4.86 20.48 11.08
N GLY A 104 -3.63 20.14 11.48
CA GLY A 104 -2.79 20.88 12.43
C GLY A 104 -3.15 20.68 13.90
N PRO A 105 -2.30 21.18 14.81
CA PRO A 105 -2.29 20.78 16.22
C PRO A 105 -3.55 21.18 17.00
N HIS A 106 -4.20 22.27 16.60
CA HIS A 106 -5.39 22.79 17.29
C HIS A 106 -6.72 22.22 16.75
N ASN A 107 -6.68 21.33 15.75
CA ASN A 107 -7.87 20.73 15.17
C ASN A 107 -7.89 19.22 15.45
N SER A 108 -9.07 18.68 15.71
CA SER A 108 -9.28 17.23 15.86
C SER A 108 -10.02 16.68 14.64
N ALA A 109 -9.66 15.45 14.25
CA ALA A 109 -10.36 14.77 13.18
C ALA A 109 -11.79 14.45 13.63
N THR A 110 -12.74 14.56 12.70
CA THR A 110 -14.14 14.20 12.98
C THR A 110 -14.26 12.69 13.16
N HIS A 111 -15.35 12.24 13.81
CA HIS A 111 -15.68 10.81 13.88
C HIS A 111 -15.72 10.17 12.49
N ARG A 112 -16.28 10.89 11.50
CA ARG A 112 -16.30 10.47 10.09
C ARG A 112 -14.89 10.35 9.50
N GLY A 113 -13.99 11.27 9.83
CA GLY A 113 -12.57 11.19 9.43
C GLY A 113 -11.88 9.96 9.99
N HIS A 114 -12.07 9.66 11.29
CA HIS A 114 -11.53 8.45 11.91
C HIS A 114 -12.12 7.17 11.30
N ALA A 115 -13.44 7.12 11.11
CA ALA A 115 -14.11 6.00 10.46
C ALA A 115 -13.58 5.78 9.03
N TRP A 116 -13.34 6.86 8.28
CA TRP A 116 -12.76 6.78 6.95
C TRP A 116 -11.31 6.27 6.96
N THR A 117 -10.48 6.74 7.90
CA THR A 117 -9.12 6.21 8.08
C THR A 117 -9.14 4.72 8.37
N ALA A 118 -9.99 4.26 9.29
CA ALA A 118 -10.13 2.85 9.62
C ALA A 118 -10.62 2.01 8.42
N LEU A 119 -11.59 2.53 7.66
CA LEU A 119 -12.12 1.88 6.46
C LEU A 119 -11.02 1.70 5.41
N ILE A 120 -10.26 2.76 5.10
CA ILE A 120 -9.14 2.68 4.15
C ILE A 120 -8.04 1.73 4.65
N SER A 121 -7.75 1.69 5.96
CA SER A 121 -6.82 0.70 6.51
C SER A 121 -7.31 -0.74 6.30
N ALA A 122 -8.61 -1.00 6.44
CA ALA A 122 -9.19 -2.31 6.16
C ALA A 122 -9.13 -2.68 4.67
N VAL A 123 -9.35 -1.70 3.78
CA VAL A 123 -9.15 -1.87 2.33
C VAL A 123 -7.73 -2.31 2.03
N ILE A 124 -6.74 -1.59 2.57
CA ILE A 124 -5.33 -1.92 2.36
C ILE A 124 -5.04 -3.32 2.91
N LEU A 125 -5.40 -3.60 4.17
CA LEU A 125 -5.17 -4.91 4.81
C LEU A 125 -5.65 -6.09 3.96
N THR A 126 -6.86 -5.99 3.42
CA THR A 126 -7.52 -7.09 2.72
C THR A 126 -7.20 -7.16 1.23
N THR A 127 -6.46 -6.19 0.69
CA THR A 127 -6.09 -6.15 -0.73
C THR A 127 -4.59 -6.05 -0.98
N MET A 128 -3.77 -5.87 0.06
CA MET A 128 -2.32 -5.70 -0.04
C MET A 128 -1.63 -6.88 -0.74
N HIS A 129 -2.11 -8.09 -0.50
CA HIS A 129 -1.54 -9.34 -1.02
C HIS A 129 -1.65 -9.48 -2.54
N ILE A 130 -2.30 -8.55 -3.24
CA ILE A 130 -2.20 -8.45 -4.71
C ILE A 130 -0.76 -8.25 -5.18
N GLN A 131 0.08 -7.63 -4.35
CA GLN A 131 1.50 -7.44 -4.65
C GLN A 131 2.25 -8.76 -4.76
N ASP A 132 1.86 -9.74 -3.94
CA ASP A 132 2.50 -11.04 -3.87
C ASP A 132 2.18 -11.87 -5.12
N LEU A 133 1.08 -11.61 -5.84
CA LEU A 133 0.74 -12.34 -7.07
C LEU A 133 1.82 -12.20 -8.16
N LYS A 134 2.35 -11.00 -8.34
CA LYS A 134 3.43 -10.73 -9.30
C LYS A 134 4.82 -11.10 -8.77
N ASP A 135 4.98 -11.22 -7.44
CA ASP A 135 6.26 -11.39 -6.76
C ASP A 135 6.52 -12.85 -6.30
N GLN A 136 5.60 -13.78 -6.62
CA GLN A 136 5.67 -15.19 -6.19
C GLN A 136 7.00 -15.89 -6.51
N ALA A 137 7.68 -15.52 -7.59
CA ALA A 137 8.95 -16.16 -7.98
C ALA A 137 10.07 -15.85 -6.97
N GLY A 138 10.30 -14.57 -6.65
CA GLY A 138 11.25 -14.17 -5.61
C GLY A 138 10.79 -14.57 -4.21
N ASP A 139 9.48 -14.56 -3.94
CA ASP A 139 8.94 -15.00 -2.65
C ASP A 139 9.23 -16.49 -2.39
N ARG A 140 9.12 -17.36 -3.41
CA ARG A 140 9.49 -18.78 -3.30
C ARG A 140 10.98 -18.96 -3.05
N GLN A 141 11.85 -18.21 -3.74
CA GLN A 141 13.30 -18.28 -3.51
C GLN A 141 13.68 -17.92 -2.08
N ARG A 142 12.92 -17.02 -1.45
CA ARG A 142 13.07 -16.64 -0.04
C ARG A 142 12.29 -17.50 0.94
N SER A 143 11.58 -18.53 0.49
CA SER A 143 10.68 -19.34 1.33
C SER A 143 9.67 -18.48 2.11
N ARG A 144 9.19 -17.39 1.51
CA ARG A 144 8.25 -16.47 2.15
C ARG A 144 6.87 -17.08 2.32
N LYS A 145 6.23 -16.67 3.41
CA LYS A 145 4.87 -17.05 3.78
C LYS A 145 3.85 -16.03 3.29
N THR A 146 3.67 -15.93 1.97
CA THR A 146 2.66 -15.02 1.37
C THR A 146 1.32 -15.73 1.16
N VAL A 147 0.22 -14.95 1.12
CA VAL A 147 -1.15 -15.48 0.93
C VAL A 147 -1.27 -16.41 -0.28
N PRO A 148 -0.79 -16.06 -1.51
CA PRO A 148 -0.89 -16.96 -2.64
C PRO A 148 -0.05 -18.24 -2.51
N LEU A 149 1.03 -18.24 -1.73
CA LEU A 149 1.85 -19.43 -1.49
C LEU A 149 1.30 -20.34 -0.39
N LEU A 150 0.68 -19.76 0.64
CA LEU A 150 0.11 -20.52 1.77
C LEU A 150 -1.31 -21.04 1.49
N SER A 151 -2.19 -20.18 1.00
CA SER A 151 -3.61 -20.50 0.80
C SER A 151 -3.92 -20.95 -0.63
N GLY A 152 -2.94 -20.86 -1.53
CA GLY A 152 -3.06 -21.15 -2.95
C GLY A 152 -3.45 -19.92 -3.78
N ASP A 153 -2.86 -19.84 -4.99
CA ASP A 153 -3.05 -18.74 -5.94
C ASP A 153 -4.53 -18.48 -6.27
N GLY A 154 -5.32 -19.54 -6.48
CA GLY A 154 -6.74 -19.42 -6.80
C GLY A 154 -7.58 -18.78 -5.68
N VAL A 155 -7.34 -19.17 -4.42
CA VAL A 155 -8.05 -18.64 -3.25
C VAL A 155 -7.65 -17.18 -3.03
N ALA A 156 -6.35 -16.87 -3.11
CA ALA A 156 -5.85 -15.50 -2.98
C ALA A 156 -6.49 -14.56 -4.01
N ARG A 157 -6.61 -15.00 -5.26
CA ARG A 157 -7.26 -14.25 -6.36
C ARG A 157 -8.76 -14.08 -6.15
N LEU A 158 -9.46 -15.12 -5.69
CA LEU A 158 -10.89 -15.04 -5.39
C LEU A 158 -11.16 -14.05 -4.25
N ALA A 159 -10.37 -14.13 -3.18
CA ALA A 159 -10.43 -13.19 -2.07
C ALA A 159 -10.19 -11.74 -2.53
N LEU A 160 -9.20 -11.49 -3.40
CA LEU A 160 -8.95 -10.16 -3.98
C LEU A 160 -10.13 -9.65 -4.80
N ALA A 161 -10.66 -10.49 -5.70
CA ALA A 161 -11.79 -10.13 -6.54
C ALA A 161 -13.01 -9.74 -5.68
N PHE A 162 -13.30 -10.53 -4.64
CA PHE A 162 -14.35 -10.21 -3.67
C PHE A 162 -14.08 -8.90 -2.94
N CYS A 163 -12.90 -8.73 -2.33
CA CYS A 163 -12.58 -7.56 -1.53
C CYS A 163 -12.61 -6.28 -2.36
N VAL A 164 -12.06 -6.29 -3.57
CA VAL A 164 -12.04 -5.11 -4.45
C VAL A 164 -13.45 -4.68 -4.87
N LEU A 165 -14.35 -5.64 -5.16
CA LEU A 165 -15.75 -5.34 -5.44
C LEU A 165 -16.50 -4.83 -4.20
N PHE A 166 -16.38 -5.55 -3.09
CA PHE A 166 -17.02 -5.21 -1.82
C PHE A 166 -16.64 -3.81 -1.36
N TRP A 167 -15.35 -3.49 -1.33
CA TRP A 167 -14.86 -2.19 -0.88
C TRP A 167 -15.22 -1.05 -1.81
N SER A 168 -15.28 -1.27 -3.14
CA SER A 168 -15.82 -0.25 -4.05
C SER A 168 -17.25 0.14 -3.68
N CYS A 169 -18.12 -0.84 -3.43
CA CYS A 169 -19.50 -0.59 -3.03
C CYS A 169 -19.58 0.07 -1.64
N ALA A 170 -18.81 -0.42 -0.66
CA ALA A 170 -18.79 0.10 0.69
C ALA A 170 -18.29 1.56 0.75
N CYS A 171 -17.15 1.87 0.11
CA CYS A 171 -16.61 3.22 0.01
C CYS A 171 -17.57 4.18 -0.71
N ALA A 172 -18.17 3.73 -1.82
CA ALA A 172 -19.10 4.56 -2.57
C ALA A 172 -20.38 4.86 -1.78
N SER A 173 -20.85 3.90 -0.98
CA SER A 173 -21.99 4.08 -0.07
C SER A 173 -21.64 5.01 1.10
N PHE A 174 -20.44 4.86 1.70
CA PHE A 174 -19.96 5.70 2.81
C PHE A 174 -19.90 7.19 2.44
N TRP A 175 -19.50 7.49 1.20
CA TRP A 175 -19.45 8.86 0.68
C TRP A 175 -20.71 9.31 -0.06
N GLN A 176 -21.71 8.45 -0.21
CA GLN A 176 -22.94 8.73 -0.97
C GLN A 176 -22.64 9.31 -2.36
N LEU A 177 -21.76 8.61 -3.08
CA LEU A 177 -21.27 9.06 -4.39
C LEU A 177 -22.42 9.21 -5.39
N THR A 178 -22.25 10.14 -6.34
CA THR A 178 -23.16 10.24 -7.49
C THR A 178 -23.16 8.95 -8.30
N TRP A 179 -24.24 8.66 -9.01
CA TRP A 179 -24.31 7.47 -9.85
C TRP A 179 -23.15 7.36 -10.86
N ARG A 180 -22.65 8.49 -11.37
CA ARG A 180 -21.53 8.53 -12.34
C ARG A 180 -20.22 8.08 -11.70
N THR A 181 -19.90 8.64 -10.53
CA THR A 181 -18.67 8.29 -9.79
C THR A 181 -18.77 6.89 -9.19
N TYR A 182 -19.96 6.47 -8.78
CA TYR A 182 -20.26 5.09 -8.39
C TYR A 182 -20.01 4.11 -9.55
N ALA A 183 -20.60 4.34 -10.72
CA ALA A 183 -20.46 3.47 -11.89
C ALA A 183 -19.01 3.38 -12.37
N LEU A 184 -18.26 4.48 -12.32
CA LEU A 184 -16.84 4.49 -12.65
C LEU A 184 -16.03 3.64 -11.65
N SER A 185 -16.29 3.80 -10.35
CA SER A 185 -15.59 3.06 -9.29
C SER A 185 -15.87 1.56 -9.37
N VAL A 186 -17.13 1.17 -9.55
CA VAL A 186 -17.56 -0.24 -9.66
C VAL A 186 -17.12 -0.84 -11.00
N GLY A 187 -17.13 -0.07 -12.09
CA GLY A 187 -16.63 -0.51 -13.39
C GLY A 187 -15.14 -0.85 -13.35
N LEU A 188 -14.32 0.01 -12.73
CA LEU A 188 -12.90 -0.26 -12.56
C LEU A 188 -12.65 -1.48 -11.66
N SER A 189 -13.36 -1.61 -10.53
CA SER A 189 -13.20 -2.78 -9.65
C SER A 189 -13.67 -4.09 -10.31
N GLY A 190 -14.74 -4.06 -11.10
CA GLY A 190 -15.18 -5.19 -11.92
C GLY A 190 -14.13 -5.61 -12.95
N PHE A 191 -13.52 -4.63 -13.63
CA PHE A 191 -12.43 -4.90 -14.57
C PHE A 191 -11.19 -5.49 -13.87
N ILE A 192 -10.82 -4.96 -12.70
CA ILE A 192 -9.73 -5.50 -11.86
C ILE A 192 -10.05 -6.95 -11.45
N ALA A 193 -11.23 -7.21 -10.91
CA ALA A 193 -11.65 -8.54 -10.48
C ALA A 193 -11.61 -9.55 -11.64
N TRP A 194 -12.12 -9.16 -12.82
CA TRP A 194 -12.01 -9.98 -14.02
C TRP A 194 -10.55 -10.28 -14.39
N ARG A 195 -9.65 -9.28 -14.39
CA ARG A 195 -8.23 -9.47 -14.71
C ARG A 195 -7.55 -10.38 -13.69
N VAL A 196 -7.77 -10.17 -12.39
CA VAL A 196 -7.18 -10.99 -11.31
C VAL A 196 -7.54 -12.48 -11.50
N LEU A 197 -8.77 -12.78 -11.90
CA LEU A 197 -9.25 -14.17 -12.05
C LEU A 197 -8.82 -14.82 -13.37
N ARG A 198 -8.77 -14.06 -14.47
CA ARG A 198 -8.56 -14.58 -15.84
C ARG A 198 -7.12 -14.47 -16.35
N LYS A 199 -6.34 -13.47 -15.90
CA LYS A 199 -4.98 -13.20 -16.38
C LYS A 199 -4.00 -13.52 -15.27
N ARG A 200 -3.40 -14.73 -15.32
CA ARG A 200 -2.57 -15.29 -14.23
C ARG A 200 -1.07 -15.27 -14.49
N GLU A 201 -0.62 -14.54 -15.50
CA GLU A 201 0.81 -14.37 -15.77
C GLU A 201 1.38 -13.24 -14.89
N ALA A 202 2.61 -13.39 -14.40
CA ALA A 202 3.25 -12.39 -13.52
C ALA A 202 3.30 -10.98 -14.14
N ARG A 203 3.50 -10.88 -15.47
CA ARG A 203 3.46 -9.61 -16.21
C ARG A 203 2.06 -8.98 -16.17
N GLU A 204 1.04 -9.80 -16.30
CA GLU A 204 -0.35 -9.36 -16.24
C GLU A 204 -0.75 -8.95 -14.83
N ASP A 205 -0.29 -9.68 -13.82
CA ASP A 205 -0.44 -9.35 -12.40
C ASP A 205 0.24 -8.02 -12.06
N ALA A 206 1.42 -7.74 -12.62
CA ALA A 206 2.06 -6.43 -12.48
C ALA A 206 1.23 -5.28 -13.08
N ARG A 207 0.53 -5.51 -14.19
CA ARG A 207 -0.43 -4.54 -14.74
C ARG A 207 -1.66 -4.41 -13.83
N THR A 208 -2.17 -5.52 -13.29
CA THR A 208 -3.34 -5.52 -12.41
C THR A 208 -3.05 -4.80 -11.09
N TRP A 209 -1.85 -4.98 -10.55
CA TRP A 209 -1.36 -4.24 -9.39
C TRP A 209 -1.37 -2.72 -9.62
N ARG A 210 -0.90 -2.23 -10.78
CA ARG A 210 -0.95 -0.79 -11.12
C ARG A 210 -2.39 -0.27 -11.22
N LEU A 211 -3.30 -1.06 -11.80
CA LEU A 211 -4.73 -0.72 -11.82
C LEU A 211 -5.31 -0.66 -10.40
N CYS A 212 -4.87 -1.54 -9.50
CA CYS A 212 -5.26 -1.46 -8.10
C CYS A 212 -4.69 -0.23 -7.40
N CYS A 213 -3.46 0.21 -7.72
CA CYS A 213 -2.95 1.50 -7.22
C CYS A 213 -3.82 2.67 -7.68
N LEU A 214 -4.23 2.68 -8.96
CA LEU A 214 -5.17 3.68 -9.48
C LEU A 214 -6.52 3.64 -8.75
N TRP A 215 -7.06 2.43 -8.53
CA TRP A 215 -8.30 2.23 -7.78
C TRP A 215 -8.18 2.75 -6.33
N HIS A 216 -7.08 2.44 -5.63
CA HIS A 216 -6.83 3.00 -4.30
C HIS A 216 -6.81 4.53 -4.33
N SER A 217 -6.10 5.16 -5.27
CA SER A 217 -6.08 6.62 -5.43
C SER A 217 -7.49 7.20 -5.64
N MET A 218 -8.34 6.52 -6.42
CA MET A 218 -9.74 6.91 -6.58
C MET A 218 -10.53 6.80 -5.27
N LEU A 219 -10.31 5.76 -4.46
CA LEU A 219 -10.93 5.66 -3.15
C LEU A 219 -10.50 6.81 -2.24
N TYR A 220 -9.21 7.13 -2.16
CA TYR A 220 -8.70 8.28 -1.40
C TYR A 220 -9.30 9.61 -1.84
N ALA A 221 -9.64 9.76 -3.13
CA ALA A 221 -10.31 10.95 -3.67
C ALA A 221 -11.83 10.95 -3.42
N GLY A 222 -12.42 9.85 -2.94
CA GLY A 222 -13.84 9.70 -2.64
C GLY A 222 -14.49 10.85 -1.85
N PRO A 223 -13.85 11.40 -0.78
CA PRO A 223 -14.37 12.55 -0.04
C PRO A 223 -14.65 13.79 -0.89
N LEU A 224 -13.93 13.98 -2.00
CA LEU A 224 -14.08 15.15 -2.89
C LEU A 224 -15.34 15.08 -3.77
N PHE A 225 -15.88 13.87 -3.97
CA PHE A 225 -17.02 13.60 -4.84
C PHE A 225 -18.26 13.14 -4.06
N GLY A 226 -18.16 13.11 -2.72
CA GLY A 226 -19.26 12.76 -1.84
C GLY A 226 -20.29 13.87 -1.74
N ARG A 227 -21.56 13.48 -1.60
CA ARG A 227 -22.68 14.43 -1.45
C ARG A 227 -22.93 14.86 0.00
N ALA A 228 -22.05 14.49 0.92
CA ALA A 228 -22.23 14.65 2.35
C ALA A 228 -21.01 15.29 3.00
#